data_AF-A0A5J4NUF0-F1
#
_entry.id   AF-A0A5J4NUF0-F1
#
_cell.length_a   1.000
_cell.length_b   1.000
_cell.length_c   1.000
_cell.angle_alpha   90.00
_cell.angle_beta   90.00
_cell.angle_gamma   90.00
#
_symmetry.space_group_name_H-M   'P 1'
#
loop_
_entity.id
_entity.type
_entity.pdbx_description
1 polymer ?
#
loop_
_entity_poly.entity_id
_entity_poly.type
_entity_poly.pdbx_seq_one_letter_code
_entity_poly.pdbx_strand_id
1 'polypeptide(L)'
;MLAADPVTYLHVGKLLEKEILRIRSSLFSTYGIYTIADSDLPEPEGPKVSLQKKVYMPADANSSFNFVGRILGPDGSTAKCLQQCLGVKIMVRGKGSIRDRKKVSFELCLPVKRKL
;
A
#
# COMPACT_ATOMS: atom_id res chain seq x y z
N MET A 1 -17.11 -4.07 23.93
CA MET A 1 -16.78 -5.25 24.75
C MET A 1 -15.37 -5.82 24.52
N LEU A 2 -14.82 -5.84 23.29
CA LEU A 2 -13.41 -6.23 23.06
C LEU A 2 -12.38 -5.08 23.19
N ALA A 3 -12.84 -3.82 23.16
CA ALA A 3 -11.98 -2.64 23.31
C ALA A 3 -11.79 -2.21 24.78
N ALA A 4 -12.32 -2.96 25.74
CA ALA A 4 -12.40 -2.54 27.13
C ALA A 4 -11.08 -2.73 27.89
N ASP A 5 -10.28 -3.75 27.57
CA ASP A 5 -8.97 -3.97 28.20
C ASP A 5 -7.99 -4.67 27.23
N PRO A 6 -6.91 -3.99 26.78
CA PRO A 6 -5.98 -4.52 25.77
C PRO A 6 -5.07 -5.65 26.30
N VAL A 7 -4.99 -5.85 27.62
CA VAL A 7 -4.08 -6.82 28.26
C VAL A 7 -4.73 -8.20 28.39
N THR A 8 -6.03 -8.26 28.66
CA THR A 8 -6.75 -9.50 28.98
C THR A 8 -6.84 -10.47 27.79
N TYR A 9 -6.87 -9.94 26.56
CA TYR A 9 -7.14 -10.73 25.35
C TYR A 9 -6.08 -10.52 24.26
N LEU A 10 -4.82 -10.33 24.63
CA LEU A 10 -3.71 -10.11 23.69
C LEU A 10 -3.63 -11.20 22.60
N HIS A 11 -3.83 -12.46 22.98
CA HIS A 11 -3.78 -13.60 22.05
C HIS A 11 -5.00 -13.64 21.11
N VAL A 12 -6.18 -13.26 21.61
CA VAL A 12 -7.41 -13.24 20.81
C VAL A 12 -7.35 -12.13 19.76
N GLY A 13 -6.81 -10.96 20.13
CA GLY A 13 -6.56 -9.86 19.18
C GLY A 13 -5.62 -10.31 18.05
N LYS A 14 -4.52 -10.99 18.38
CA LYS A 14 -3.59 -11.56 17.38
C LYS A 14 -4.25 -12.60 16.49
N LEU A 15 -5.08 -13.49 17.05
CA LEU A 15 -5.78 -14.51 16.27
C LEU A 15 -6.80 -13.88 15.32
N LEU A 16 -7.52 -12.85 15.79
CA LEU A 16 -8.47 -12.09 14.98
C LEU A 16 -7.76 -11.36 13.83
N GLU A 17 -6.65 -10.66 14.12
CA GLU A 17 -5.84 -10.01 13.08
C GLU A 17 -5.32 -10.99 12.05
N LYS A 18 -4.84 -12.16 12.50
CA LYS A 18 -4.39 -13.24 11.61
C LYS A 18 -5.51 -13.73 10.69
N GLU A 19 -6.72 -13.87 11.21
CA GLU A 19 -7.88 -14.31 10.42
C GLU A 19 -8.37 -13.24 9.45
N ILE A 20 -8.41 -11.97 9.88
CA ILE A 20 -8.71 -10.83 9.01
C ILE A 20 -7.72 -10.77 7.85
N LEU A 21 -6.42 -10.94 8.12
CA LEU A 21 -5.39 -10.94 7.09
C LEU A 21 -5.56 -12.13 6.12
N ARG A 22 -5.87 -13.32 6.63
CA ARG A 22 -6.12 -14.51 5.80
C ARG A 22 -7.29 -14.30 4.84
N ILE A 23 -8.44 -13.84 5.35
CA ILE A 23 -9.64 -13.61 4.53
C ILE A 23 -9.37 -12.51 3.49
N ARG A 24 -8.71 -11.42 3.89
CA ARG A 24 -8.33 -10.35 2.96
C ARG A 24 -7.41 -10.87 1.86
N SER A 25 -6.40 -11.67 2.20
CA SER A 25 -5.50 -12.28 1.21
C SER A 25 -6.26 -13.17 0.23
N SER A 26 -7.24 -13.95 0.70
CA SER A 26 -8.11 -14.76 -0.16
C SER A 26 -8.93 -13.91 -1.13
N LEU A 27 -9.54 -12.82 -0.63
CA LEU A 27 -10.29 -11.89 -1.47
C LEU A 27 -9.39 -11.21 -2.52
N PHE A 28 -8.18 -10.77 -2.15
CA PHE A 28 -7.24 -10.16 -3.09
C PHE A 28 -6.71 -11.13 -4.14
N SER A 29 -6.53 -12.41 -3.78
CA SER A 29 -6.16 -13.47 -4.73
C SER A 29 -7.20 -13.63 -5.83
N THR A 30 -8.49 -13.49 -5.52
CA THR A 30 -9.58 -13.49 -6.53
C THR A 30 -9.47 -12.33 -7.53
N TYR A 31 -8.87 -11.19 -7.12
CA TYR A 31 -8.61 -10.05 -8.00
C TYR A 31 -7.27 -10.16 -8.75
N GLY A 32 -6.63 -11.34 -8.77
CA GLY A 32 -5.35 -11.57 -9.44
C GLY A 32 -4.14 -10.98 -8.73
N ILE A 33 -4.28 -10.61 -7.45
CA ILE A 33 -3.17 -10.16 -6.60
C ILE A 33 -2.69 -11.35 -5.80
N TYR A 34 -1.69 -12.05 -6.34
CA TYR A 34 -1.06 -13.18 -5.68
C TYR A 34 0.06 -12.68 -4.75
N THR A 35 0.16 -13.29 -3.58
CA THR A 35 1.38 -13.20 -2.77
C THR A 35 2.51 -13.81 -3.59
N ILE A 36 3.49 -13.00 -3.96
CA ILE A 36 4.73 -13.52 -4.53
C ILE A 36 5.42 -14.24 -3.38
N ALA A 37 5.37 -15.57 -3.36
CA ALA A 37 6.09 -16.32 -2.35
C ALA A 37 7.59 -16.23 -2.66
N ASP A 38 8.44 -16.14 -1.64
CA ASP A 38 9.90 -16.23 -1.82
C ASP A 38 10.32 -17.47 -2.63
N SER A 39 9.51 -18.53 -2.60
CA SER A 39 9.67 -19.75 -3.39
C SER A 39 9.57 -19.55 -4.91
N ASP A 40 8.89 -18.50 -5.37
CA ASP A 40 8.73 -18.17 -6.80
C ASP A 40 9.83 -17.24 -7.31
N LEU A 41 10.67 -16.69 -6.42
CA LEU A 41 11.78 -15.83 -6.80
C LEU A 41 13.06 -16.66 -7.03
N PRO A 42 13.88 -16.29 -8.02
CA PRO A 42 15.20 -16.88 -8.18
C PRO A 42 16.07 -16.60 -6.95
N GLU A 43 17.08 -17.43 -6.73
CA GLU A 43 18.06 -17.19 -5.68
C GLU A 43 18.66 -15.78 -5.80
N PRO A 44 18.82 -15.05 -4.69
CA PRO A 44 19.28 -13.68 -4.72
C PRO A 44 20.74 -13.62 -5.16
N GLU A 45 20.98 -13.29 -6.42
CA GLU A 45 22.32 -13.08 -6.97
C GLU A 45 22.69 -11.59 -6.93
N GLY A 46 23.78 -11.25 -6.22
CA GLY A 46 24.38 -9.92 -6.24
C GLY A 46 23.96 -8.96 -5.11
N PRO A 47 24.40 -7.69 -5.19
CA PRO A 47 24.12 -6.68 -4.17
C PRO A 47 22.65 -6.23 -4.18
N LYS A 48 22.12 -5.83 -3.01
CA LYS A 48 20.75 -5.31 -2.87
C LYS A 48 20.51 -4.09 -3.78
N VAL A 49 19.58 -4.22 -4.74
CA VAL A 49 19.17 -3.12 -5.64
C VAL A 49 17.78 -2.62 -5.25
N SER A 50 17.58 -1.30 -5.20
CA SER A 50 16.25 -0.69 -5.00
C SER A 50 15.69 -0.21 -6.34
N LEU A 51 14.69 -0.93 -6.85
CA LEU A 51 13.98 -0.57 -8.08
C LEU A 51 12.76 0.31 -7.77
N GLN A 52 12.58 1.37 -8.56
CA GLN A 52 11.44 2.28 -8.43
C GLN A 52 10.77 2.49 -9.78
N LYS A 53 9.46 2.19 -9.86
CA LYS A 53 8.63 2.43 -11.06
C LYS A 53 7.62 3.53 -10.76
N LYS A 54 7.59 4.57 -11.61
CA LYS A 54 6.60 5.64 -11.56
C LYS A 54 5.47 5.32 -12.52
N VAL A 55 4.24 5.30 -12.02
CA VAL A 55 3.01 5.09 -12.80
C VAL A 55 2.17 6.36 -12.70
N TYR A 56 1.81 6.94 -13.84
CA TYR A 56 0.95 8.13 -13.90
C TYR A 56 -0.51 7.71 -14.03
N MET A 57 -1.40 8.39 -13.30
CA MET A 57 -2.84 8.13 -13.34
C MET A 57 -3.51 9.07 -14.35
N PRO A 58 -4.38 8.56 -15.23
CA PRO A 58 -5.10 9.39 -16.19
C PRO A 58 -6.18 10.21 -15.49
N ALA A 59 -5.91 11.50 -15.27
CA ALA A 59 -6.86 12.41 -14.62
C ALA A 59 -7.88 13.02 -15.60
N ASP A 60 -7.59 12.99 -16.90
CA ASP A 60 -8.26 13.82 -17.89
C ASP A 60 -9.58 13.23 -18.43
N ALA A 61 -9.82 11.93 -18.24
CA ALA A 61 -10.96 11.22 -18.84
C ALA A 61 -12.16 11.00 -17.90
N ASN A 62 -11.97 10.99 -16.58
CA ASN A 62 -13.01 10.66 -15.61
C ASN A 62 -12.85 11.52 -14.34
N SER A 63 -13.25 12.79 -14.39
CA SER A 63 -13.00 13.77 -13.33
C SER A 63 -13.72 13.48 -11.99
N SER A 64 -14.62 12.49 -11.97
CA SER A 64 -15.36 12.07 -10.76
C SER A 64 -14.80 10.83 -10.06
N PHE A 65 -13.78 10.15 -10.61
CA PHE A 65 -13.29 8.90 -10.01
C PHE A 65 -12.15 9.12 -9.01
N ASN A 66 -12.33 8.59 -7.79
CA ASN A 66 -11.36 8.72 -6.69
C ASN A 66 -10.30 7.60 -6.73
N PHE A 67 -9.30 7.72 -7.61
CA PHE A 67 -8.21 6.74 -7.71
C PHE A 67 -7.46 6.56 -6.39
N VAL A 68 -7.00 7.65 -5.77
CA VAL A 68 -6.23 7.59 -4.53
C VAL A 68 -7.03 6.93 -3.40
N GLY A 69 -8.29 7.34 -3.22
CA GLY A 69 -9.17 6.76 -2.21
C GLY A 69 -9.43 5.27 -2.44
N ARG A 70 -9.60 4.85 -3.71
CA ARG A 70 -9.83 3.44 -4.06
C ARG A 70 -8.60 2.58 -3.82
N ILE A 71 -7.40 3.09 -4.09
CA ILE A 71 -6.13 2.38 -3.90
C ILE A 71 -5.79 2.25 -2.41
N LEU A 72 -5.96 3.32 -1.62
CA LEU A 72 -5.71 3.28 -0.18
C LEU A 72 -6.74 2.41 0.55
N GLY A 73 -8.03 2.51 0.17
CA GLY A 73 -9.13 1.89 0.89
C GLY A 73 -9.39 2.56 2.24
N PRO A 74 -10.30 1.98 3.07
CA PRO A 74 -10.58 2.50 4.40
C PRO A 74 -9.32 2.46 5.26
N ASP A 75 -8.97 3.61 5.85
CA ASP A 75 -7.76 3.85 6.65
C ASP A 75 -6.42 3.43 6.02
N GLY A 76 -6.35 3.31 4.68
CA GLY A 76 -5.15 2.81 4.02
C GLY A 76 -4.93 1.29 4.17
N SER A 77 -5.91 0.56 4.70
CA SER A 77 -5.79 -0.88 4.97
C SER A 77 -5.55 -1.69 3.69
N THR A 78 -6.09 -1.27 2.54
CA THR A 78 -5.89 -1.94 1.26
C THR A 78 -4.46 -1.77 0.77
N ALA A 79 -3.95 -0.53 0.78
CA ALA A 79 -2.57 -0.27 0.40
C ALA A 79 -1.58 -0.99 1.33
N LYS A 80 -1.83 -1.01 2.65
CA LYS A 80 -0.99 -1.73 3.62
C LYS A 80 -0.97 -3.23 3.35
N CYS A 81 -2.13 -3.83 3.11
CA CYS A 81 -2.24 -5.24 2.75
C CYS A 81 -1.47 -5.55 1.46
N LEU A 82 -1.61 -4.70 0.43
CA LEU A 82 -0.94 -4.88 -0.84
C LEU A 82 0.58 -4.81 -0.73
N GLN A 83 1.09 -3.88 0.10
CA GLN A 83 2.52 -3.79 0.41
C GLN A 83 3.03 -5.05 1.12
N GLN A 84 2.24 -5.60 2.04
CA GLN A 84 2.60 -6.83 2.76
C GLN A 84 2.57 -8.06 1.85
N CYS A 85 1.56 -8.19 0.99
CA CYS A 85 1.42 -9.34 0.09
C CYS A 85 2.47 -9.39 -1.01
N LEU A 86 2.87 -8.22 -1.54
CA LEU A 86 3.84 -8.12 -2.64
C LEU A 86 5.28 -7.85 -2.17
N GLY A 87 5.49 -7.54 -0.89
CA GLY A 87 6.79 -7.12 -0.37
C GLY A 87 7.29 -5.78 -0.92
N VAL A 88 6.42 -4.96 -1.52
CA VAL A 88 6.79 -3.68 -2.16
C VAL A 88 6.34 -2.48 -1.35
N LYS A 89 7.03 -1.34 -1.50
CA LYS A 89 6.63 -0.07 -0.90
C LYS A 89 5.90 0.82 -1.90
N ILE A 90 4.61 1.03 -1.68
CA ILE A 90 3.75 1.88 -2.52
C ILE A 90 3.72 3.30 -1.95
N MET A 91 3.94 4.31 -2.78
CA MET A 91 3.87 5.73 -2.39
C MET A 91 3.05 6.53 -3.39
N VAL A 92 2.01 7.22 -2.93
CA VAL A 92 1.26 8.19 -3.74
C VAL A 92 1.96 9.54 -3.65
N ARG A 93 2.25 10.15 -4.80
CA ARG A 93 2.93 11.46 -4.92
C ARG A 93 2.25 12.25 -6.05
N GLY A 94 2.31 13.57 -5.99
CA GLY A 94 1.83 14.46 -7.05
C GLY A 94 0.69 15.40 -6.63
N LYS A 95 0.25 16.23 -7.59
CA LYS A 95 -0.79 17.24 -7.40
C LYS A 95 -2.12 16.54 -7.12
N GLY A 96 -2.75 16.82 -5.98
CA GLY A 96 -3.98 16.14 -5.54
C GLY A 96 -3.76 14.89 -4.66
N SER A 97 -2.50 14.53 -4.35
CA SER A 97 -2.21 13.43 -3.41
C SER A 97 -2.56 13.75 -1.96
N ILE A 98 -2.62 15.03 -1.59
CA ILE A 98 -2.98 15.48 -0.25
C ILE A 98 -4.43 15.96 -0.26
N ARG A 99 -5.20 15.51 0.74
CA ARG A 99 -6.58 15.93 0.98
C ARG A 99 -6.68 17.44 1.27
N ASP A 100 -5.74 17.98 2.02
CA ASP A 100 -5.72 19.38 2.45
C ASP A 100 -4.88 20.26 1.51
N ARG A 101 -5.54 20.90 0.53
CA ARG A 101 -4.86 21.79 -0.44
C ARG A 101 -4.04 22.91 0.20
N LYS A 102 -4.41 23.36 1.39
CA LYS A 102 -3.71 24.43 2.14
C LYS A 102 -2.32 24.03 2.64
N LYS A 103 -2.02 22.73 2.77
CA LYS A 103 -0.74 22.21 3.28
C LYS A 103 0.30 21.97 2.19
N VAL A 104 -0.11 22.00 0.91
CA VAL A 104 0.69 21.53 -0.24
C VAL A 104 1.61 22.61 -0.82
N SER A 105 1.45 23.88 -0.43
CA SER A 105 2.21 25.00 -0.98
C SER A 105 3.72 24.97 -0.66
N PHE A 106 4.16 24.15 0.30
CA PHE A 106 5.55 24.21 0.79
C PHE A 106 6.49 23.10 0.30
N GLU A 107 6.00 22.02 -0.33
CA GLU A 107 6.86 20.83 -0.48
C GLU A 107 6.59 19.93 -1.69
N LEU A 108 6.15 20.49 -2.84
CA LEU A 108 5.92 19.65 -4.03
C LEU A 108 6.89 19.96 -5.17
N CYS A 109 7.73 18.96 -5.44
CA CYS A 109 8.60 18.78 -6.60
C CYS A 109 10.02 19.35 -6.48
N LEU A 110 10.82 18.80 -5.57
CA LEU A 110 12.24 18.66 -5.90
C LEU A 110 12.34 17.58 -6.98
N PRO A 111 12.79 17.91 -8.20
CA PRO A 111 13.06 16.90 -9.21
C PRO A 111 14.12 15.96 -8.66
N VAL A 112 13.87 14.65 -8.74
CA VAL A 112 14.90 13.63 -8.55
C VAL A 112 16.00 13.95 -9.55
N LYS A 113 17.07 14.64 -9.10
CA LYS A 113 18.27 14.82 -9.92
C LYS A 113 18.77 13.42 -10.23
N ARG A 114 18.63 13.02 -11.48
CA ARG A 114 19.38 11.90 -12.03
C ARG A 114 20.85 12.25 -11.79
N LYS A 115 21.50 11.57 -10.85
CA LYS A 115 22.96 11.48 -10.85
C LYS A 115 23.30 10.74 -12.15
N LEU A 116 23.78 11.49 -13.15
CA LEU A 116 24.79 10.93 -14.04
C LEU A 116 26.05 10.66 -13.22
#